data_AF-A0A8E0NDZ8-F1
#
_entry.id   AF-A0A8E0NDZ8-F1
#
_cell.length_a   1.000
_cell.length_b   1.000
_cell.length_c   1.000
_cell.angle_alpha   90.00
_cell.angle_beta   90.00
_cell.angle_gamma   90.00
#
_symmetry.space_group_name_H-M   'P 1'
#
loop_
_entity.id
_entity.type
_entity.pdbx_description
1 polymer ?
#
loop_
_entity_poly.entity_id
_entity_poly.type
_entity_poly.pdbx_seq_one_letter_code
_entity_poly.pdbx_strand_id
1 'polypeptide(L)'
;MDSAAPGQVRCVVPRDVYSDDGAVVLLDRGSRILGEYRSALERGRGRLFVLWTRAVTPDGVAIALASPAADALGRAGFDGRIDSHFWQRFGGALLLSAVEGVSSAAADAARDPAAVRRPSGAAASALEHSADIPPTLRKDQGAEVSIFVAQDLDFSGVYGLGAS
;
A
#
# COMPACT_ATOMS: atom_id res chain seq x y z
N MET A 1 6.00 -0.21 -6.48
CA MET A 1 4.59 0.25 -6.53
C MET A 1 4.41 1.50 -5.67
N ASP A 2 3.42 2.32 -6.00
CA ASP A 2 3.06 3.53 -5.25
C ASP A 2 1.53 3.63 -5.11
N SER A 3 1.05 3.73 -3.87
CA SER A 3 -0.40 3.76 -3.58
C SER A 3 -1.07 5.12 -3.76
N ALA A 4 -0.35 6.13 -4.27
CA ALA A 4 -0.90 7.45 -4.58
C ALA A 4 -2.06 7.39 -5.59
N ALA A 5 -2.02 6.43 -6.52
CA ALA A 5 -3.08 6.16 -7.50
C ALA A 5 -3.40 4.66 -7.51
N PRO A 6 -4.65 4.27 -7.84
CA PRO A 6 -4.97 2.85 -8.01
C PRO A 6 -4.20 2.32 -9.21
N GLY A 7 -3.89 1.02 -9.19
CA GLY A 7 -3.06 0.46 -10.25
C GLY A 7 -2.96 -1.05 -10.23
N GLN A 8 -2.08 -1.54 -11.08
CA GLN A 8 -1.78 -2.95 -11.23
C GLN A 8 -0.38 -3.24 -10.68
N VAL A 9 -0.22 -4.46 -10.19
CA VAL A 9 1.07 -5.02 -9.77
C VAL A 9 1.32 -6.34 -10.46
N ARG A 10 2.59 -6.68 -10.61
CA ARG A 10 3.03 -7.95 -11.15
C ARG A 10 4.15 -8.50 -10.28
N CYS A 11 4.11 -9.79 -10.01
CA CYS A 11 5.26 -10.54 -9.50
C CYS A 11 5.57 -11.75 -10.38
N VAL A 12 6.69 -12.39 -10.09
CA VAL A 12 7.14 -13.60 -10.78
C VAL A 12 7.38 -14.66 -9.72
N VAL A 13 6.87 -15.86 -9.98
CA VAL A 13 7.04 -17.03 -9.13
C VAL A 13 8.51 -17.46 -9.18
N PRO A 14 9.23 -17.47 -8.04
CA PRO A 14 10.67 -17.73 -8.03
C PRO A 14 11.02 -19.23 -8.07
N ARG A 15 10.07 -20.11 -7.74
CA ARG A 15 10.23 -21.57 -7.63
C ARG A 15 8.94 -22.28 -8.02
N ASP A 16 9.06 -23.51 -8.50
CA ASP A 16 7.92 -24.32 -8.90
C ASP A 16 6.93 -24.49 -7.73
N VAL A 17 5.64 -24.34 -8.03
CA VAL A 17 4.52 -24.57 -7.11
C VAL A 17 3.84 -25.86 -7.51
N TYR A 18 3.72 -26.78 -6.56
CA TYR A 18 3.25 -28.14 -6.80
C TYR A 18 1.76 -28.29 -6.47
N SER A 19 1.18 -29.39 -6.95
CA SER A 19 -0.13 -29.91 -6.54
C SER A 19 -0.18 -30.24 -5.06
N ASP A 20 -1.39 -30.45 -4.54
CA ASP A 20 -1.63 -30.76 -3.12
C ASP A 20 -0.86 -32.00 -2.64
N ASP A 21 -0.75 -33.02 -3.49
CA ASP A 21 0.04 -34.24 -3.23
C ASP A 21 1.54 -34.10 -3.57
N GLY A 22 1.96 -32.95 -4.08
CA GLY A 22 3.34 -32.65 -4.48
C GLY A 22 3.80 -33.34 -5.77
N ALA A 23 2.93 -34.08 -6.48
CA ALA A 23 3.34 -34.90 -7.60
C ALA A 23 3.56 -34.12 -8.91
N VAL A 24 2.85 -33.01 -9.10
CA VAL A 24 2.82 -32.26 -10.37
C VAL A 24 3.15 -30.80 -10.11
N VAL A 25 4.01 -30.20 -10.95
CA VAL A 25 4.21 -28.74 -10.96
C VAL A 25 2.99 -28.10 -11.63
N LEU A 26 2.27 -27.25 -10.90
CA LEU A 26 1.09 -26.53 -11.38
C LEU A 26 1.41 -25.10 -11.85
N LEU A 27 2.39 -24.45 -11.20
CA LEU A 27 2.92 -23.17 -11.66
C LEU A 27 4.44 -23.26 -11.70
N ASP A 28 5.00 -23.26 -12.90
CA ASP A 28 6.44 -23.28 -13.09
C ASP A 28 7.08 -21.99 -12.56
N ARG A 29 8.33 -22.10 -12.11
CA ARG A 29 9.19 -20.94 -11.92
C ARG A 29 9.14 -20.05 -13.17
N GLY A 30 8.98 -18.76 -12.95
CA GLY A 30 8.81 -17.79 -14.02
C GLY A 30 7.35 -17.49 -14.37
N SER A 31 6.40 -18.24 -13.80
CA SER A 31 4.98 -17.88 -13.85
C SER A 31 4.78 -16.44 -13.36
N ARG A 32 4.00 -15.67 -14.13
CA ARG A 32 3.73 -14.26 -13.85
C ARG A 32 2.40 -14.16 -13.13
N ILE A 33 2.38 -13.46 -12.00
CA ILE A 33 1.15 -13.19 -11.28
C ILE A 33 0.79 -11.73 -11.44
N LEU A 34 -0.46 -11.48 -11.80
CA LEU A 34 -1.04 -10.17 -12.01
C LEU A 34 -2.01 -9.88 -10.87
N GLY A 35 -1.98 -8.65 -10.40
CA GLY A 35 -2.88 -8.18 -9.35
C GLY A 35 -3.19 -6.71 -9.50
N GLU A 36 -4.12 -6.27 -8.68
CA GLU A 36 -4.58 -4.89 -8.62
C GLU A 36 -4.64 -4.41 -7.18
N TYR A 37 -4.46 -3.11 -7.02
CA TYR A 37 -4.59 -2.44 -5.75
C TYR A 37 -5.38 -1.16 -5.96
N ARG A 38 -6.15 -0.79 -4.93
CA ARG A 38 -6.88 0.47 -4.93
C ARG A 38 -5.99 1.55 -4.31
N SER A 39 -6.24 2.80 -4.70
CA SER A 39 -5.62 3.96 -4.06
C SER A 39 -6.05 4.10 -2.62
N ALA A 40 -5.23 4.84 -1.89
CA ALA A 40 -5.42 5.27 -0.52
C ALA A 40 -5.27 4.16 0.52
N LEU A 41 -4.26 4.36 1.36
CA LEU A 41 -4.16 3.67 2.63
C LEU A 41 -5.12 4.32 3.62
N GLU A 42 -5.90 3.53 4.33
CA GLU A 42 -6.69 4.07 5.43
C GLU A 42 -5.76 4.62 6.52
N ARG A 43 -6.15 5.75 7.11
CA ARG A 43 -5.40 6.37 8.21
C ARG A 43 -5.24 5.38 9.36
N GLY A 44 -4.02 5.29 9.90
CA GLY A 44 -3.69 4.37 11.00
C GLY A 44 -3.49 2.92 10.58
N ARG A 45 -3.70 2.56 9.31
CA ARG A 45 -3.26 1.28 8.75
C ARG A 45 -1.85 1.44 8.21
N GLY A 46 -1.07 0.37 8.24
CA GLY A 46 0.30 0.34 7.69
C GLY A 46 0.47 -0.68 6.57
N ARG A 47 -0.65 -1.03 5.92
CA ARG A 47 -0.73 -2.13 4.95
C ARG A 47 -1.62 -1.76 3.79
N LEU A 48 -1.18 -2.14 2.58
CA LEU A 48 -1.95 -1.97 1.36
C LEU A 48 -2.60 -3.30 0.97
N PHE A 49 -3.91 -3.32 0.83
CA PHE A 49 -4.60 -4.49 0.28
C PHE A 49 -4.36 -4.58 -1.23
N VAL A 50 -4.00 -5.77 -1.68
CA VAL A 50 -3.79 -6.10 -3.09
C VAL A 50 -4.54 -7.40 -3.37
N LEU A 51 -5.25 -7.43 -4.49
CA LEU A 51 -5.94 -8.61 -5.00
C LEU A 51 -5.13 -9.20 -6.15
N TRP A 52 -4.67 -10.44 -6.00
CA TRP A 52 -4.09 -11.20 -7.10
C TRP A 52 -5.22 -11.78 -7.96
N THR A 53 -5.25 -11.39 -9.22
CA THR A 53 -6.36 -11.70 -10.13
C THR A 53 -6.08 -12.94 -10.96
N ARG A 54 -4.85 -13.08 -11.48
CA ARG A 54 -4.50 -14.15 -12.43
C ARG A 54 -3.05 -14.57 -12.33
N ALA A 55 -2.80 -15.87 -12.43
CA ALA A 55 -1.48 -16.44 -12.69
C ALA A 55 -1.38 -16.87 -14.16
N VAL A 56 -0.22 -16.66 -14.78
CA VAL A 56 0.07 -17.06 -16.16
C VAL A 56 1.42 -17.78 -16.20
N THR A 57 1.41 -19.05 -16.58
CA THR A 57 2.63 -19.87 -16.70
C THR A 57 3.50 -19.41 -17.88
N PRO A 58 4.79 -19.81 -17.94
CA PRO A 58 5.64 -19.53 -19.09
C PRO A 58 5.05 -20.01 -20.43
N ASP A 59 4.30 -21.13 -20.40
CA ASP A 59 3.64 -21.72 -21.57
C ASP A 59 2.29 -21.08 -21.92
N GLY A 60 1.88 -20.04 -21.19
CA GLY A 60 0.67 -19.28 -21.47
C GLY A 60 -0.61 -19.85 -20.83
N VAL A 61 -0.49 -20.92 -20.03
CA VAL A 61 -1.60 -21.41 -19.21
C VAL A 61 -1.98 -20.36 -18.19
N ALA A 62 -3.27 -20.18 -17.98
CA ALA A 62 -3.79 -19.09 -17.17
C ALA A 62 -4.87 -19.56 -16.22
N ILE A 63 -4.73 -19.19 -14.95
CA ILE A 63 -5.68 -19.53 -13.89
C ILE A 63 -6.09 -18.27 -13.13
N ALA A 64 -7.38 -18.19 -12.80
CA ALA A 64 -7.90 -17.12 -11.96
C ALA A 64 -7.53 -17.40 -10.50
N LEU A 65 -6.90 -16.42 -9.84
CA LEU A 65 -6.49 -16.57 -8.44
C LEU A 65 -7.57 -16.05 -7.48
N ALA A 66 -8.14 -14.88 -7.78
CA ALA A 66 -9.08 -14.17 -6.90
C ALA A 66 -8.64 -14.14 -5.42
N SER A 67 -7.34 -14.00 -5.17
CA SER A 67 -6.70 -14.30 -3.89
C SER A 67 -6.01 -13.07 -3.31
N PRO A 68 -6.11 -12.81 -1.98
CA PRO A 68 -5.49 -11.66 -1.38
C PRO A 68 -3.97 -11.78 -1.30
N ALA A 69 -3.29 -10.65 -1.37
CA ALA A 69 -1.89 -10.54 -1.00
C ALA A 69 -1.66 -10.81 0.49
N ALA A 70 -0.50 -11.39 0.78
CA ALA A 70 -0.05 -11.64 2.13
C ALA A 70 1.41 -11.25 2.37
N ASP A 71 1.61 -10.93 3.63
CA ASP A 71 2.73 -11.20 4.50
C ASP A 71 3.66 -12.39 4.29
N ALA A 72 4.96 -12.26 4.59
CA ALA A 72 5.81 -13.42 4.91
C ALA A 72 5.29 -14.21 6.13
N LEU A 73 4.53 -13.58 7.04
CA LEU A 73 3.87 -14.23 8.18
C LEU A 73 2.38 -14.55 7.89
N GLY A 74 1.93 -14.42 6.64
CA GLY A 74 0.54 -14.69 6.26
C GLY A 74 -0.48 -13.59 6.61
N ARG A 75 -0.04 -12.44 7.14
CA ARG A 75 -0.96 -11.31 7.42
C ARG A 75 -1.42 -10.65 6.11
N ALA A 76 -2.67 -10.23 6.04
CA ALA A 76 -3.22 -9.62 4.83
C ALA A 76 -2.48 -8.33 4.40
N GLY A 77 -2.36 -8.15 3.08
CA GLY A 77 -1.81 -6.97 2.42
C GLY A 77 -0.29 -6.87 2.42
N PHE A 78 0.23 -5.92 1.66
CA PHE A 78 1.65 -5.60 1.60
C PHE A 78 2.04 -4.59 2.68
N ASP A 79 3.21 -4.80 3.25
CA ASP A 79 3.97 -3.79 3.95
C ASP A 79 4.70 -2.85 2.97
N GLY A 80 5.23 -1.76 3.50
CA GLY A 80 6.01 -0.81 2.72
C GLY A 80 6.34 0.45 3.50
N ARG A 81 7.06 1.35 2.84
CA ARG A 81 7.37 2.67 3.39
C ARG A 81 6.14 3.56 3.29
N ILE A 82 5.74 4.15 4.40
CA ILE A 82 4.59 5.04 4.49
C ILE A 82 5.08 6.47 4.37
N ASP A 83 4.55 7.22 3.42
CA ASP A 83 4.64 8.68 3.36
C ASP A 83 3.36 9.27 3.95
N SER A 84 3.50 9.99 5.06
CA SER A 84 2.38 10.64 5.74
C SER A 84 1.98 11.96 5.09
N HIS A 85 2.78 12.44 4.13
CA HIS A 85 2.67 13.76 3.50
C HIS A 85 2.67 14.90 4.53
N PHE A 86 3.41 14.76 5.63
CA PHE A 86 3.35 15.71 6.76
C PHE A 86 3.62 17.15 6.35
N TRP A 87 4.67 17.40 5.56
CA TRP A 87 5.03 18.76 5.15
C TRP A 87 4.02 19.35 4.16
N GLN A 88 3.46 18.53 3.27
CA GLN A 88 2.39 18.93 2.37
C GLN A 88 1.10 19.24 3.15
N ARG A 89 0.85 18.51 4.25
CA ARG A 89 -0.34 18.64 5.10
C ARG A 89 -0.26 19.81 6.06
N PHE A 90 0.88 20.02 6.68
CA PHE A 90 1.03 20.95 7.81
C PHE A 90 2.02 22.07 7.57
N GLY A 91 2.82 22.04 6.49
CA GLY A 91 3.86 23.03 6.23
C GLY A 91 3.33 24.47 6.12
N GLY A 92 2.22 24.67 5.42
CA GLY A 92 1.58 25.99 5.31
C GLY A 92 1.03 26.51 6.63
N ALA A 93 0.38 25.62 7.41
CA ALA A 93 -0.15 25.94 8.74
C ALA A 93 0.96 26.38 9.69
N LEU A 94 2.07 25.65 9.69
CA LEU A 94 3.23 25.90 10.54
C LEU A 94 3.90 27.23 10.17
N LEU A 95 4.04 27.52 8.86
CA LEU A 95 4.59 28.79 8.39
C LEU A 95 3.73 29.98 8.85
N LEU A 96 2.41 29.89 8.67
CA LEU A 96 1.50 30.95 9.09
C LEU A 96 1.50 31.13 10.61
N SER A 97 1.48 30.03 11.36
CA SER A 97 1.61 30.05 12.82
C SER A 97 2.93 30.69 13.27
N ALA A 98 4.03 30.49 12.54
CA ALA A 98 5.31 31.11 12.84
C ALA A 98 5.31 32.63 12.58
N VAL A 99 4.71 33.08 11.49
CA VAL A 99 4.54 34.52 11.17
C VAL A 99 3.68 35.22 12.22
N GLU A 100 2.54 34.62 12.58
CA GLU A 100 1.69 35.09 13.67
C GLU A 100 2.46 35.08 15.01
N GLY A 101 3.26 34.04 15.26
CA GLY A 101 4.15 33.91 16.40
C GLY A 101 5.11 35.10 16.55
N VAL A 102 5.79 35.49 15.48
CA VAL A 102 6.73 36.63 15.47
C VAL A 102 5.99 37.96 15.63
N SER A 103 4.91 38.18 14.89
CA SER A 103 4.13 39.42 14.95
C SER A 103 3.53 39.66 16.34
N SER A 104 3.03 38.60 16.98
CA SER A 104 2.53 38.65 18.35
C SER A 104 3.65 38.79 19.38
N ALA A 105 4.81 38.14 19.22
CA ALA A 105 5.96 38.38 20.11
C ALA A 105 6.44 39.85 20.05
N ALA A 106 6.41 40.47 18.88
CA ALA A 106 6.68 41.90 18.72
C ALA A 106 5.58 42.80 19.35
N ALA A 107 4.32 42.35 19.36
CA ALA A 107 3.21 43.05 20.00
C ALA A 107 3.14 42.83 21.54
N ASP A 108 3.54 41.65 22.03
CA ASP A 108 3.60 41.28 23.45
C ASP A 108 4.77 41.98 24.15
N ALA A 109 5.85 42.30 23.43
CA ALA A 109 6.86 43.26 23.92
C ALA A 109 6.26 44.64 24.24
N ALA A 110 5.02 44.93 23.79
CA ALA A 110 4.29 46.17 24.05
C ALA A 110 3.08 46.03 25.00
N ARG A 111 2.62 44.82 25.44
CA ARG A 111 1.47 44.62 26.36
C ARG A 111 1.50 43.34 27.24
N ASP A 112 0.74 43.41 28.34
CA ASP A 112 0.53 42.52 29.51
C ASP A 112 0.66 40.98 29.32
N PRO A 113 1.42 40.24 30.17
CA PRO A 113 1.78 38.82 29.98
C PRO A 113 0.67 37.79 30.31
N ALA A 114 -0.57 38.21 30.54
CA ALA A 114 -1.68 37.33 30.95
C ALA A 114 -2.65 36.93 29.81
N ALA A 115 -2.34 37.24 28.56
CA ALA A 115 -3.19 36.88 27.42
C ALA A 115 -3.15 35.36 27.14
N VAL A 116 -4.23 34.64 27.47
CA VAL A 116 -4.41 33.23 27.11
C VAL A 116 -4.42 33.11 25.58
N ARG A 117 -3.37 32.46 25.05
CA ARG A 117 -3.11 32.25 23.62
C ARG A 117 -4.15 31.29 23.03
N ARG A 118 -5.10 31.80 22.26
CA ARG A 118 -5.99 30.96 21.43
C ARG A 118 -5.26 30.56 20.14
N PRO A 119 -5.41 29.32 19.64
CA PRO A 119 -4.99 28.97 18.29
C PRO A 119 -5.62 29.96 17.30
N SER A 120 -4.84 30.45 16.34
CA SER A 120 -5.39 31.31 15.29
C SER A 120 -6.38 30.53 14.43
N GLY A 121 -7.40 31.21 13.89
CA GLY A 121 -8.36 30.60 12.97
C GLY A 121 -7.69 29.98 11.73
N ALA A 122 -6.50 30.45 11.38
CA ALA A 122 -5.72 29.92 10.29
C ALA A 122 -5.04 28.57 10.62
N ALA A 123 -4.55 28.39 11.85
CA ALA A 123 -4.05 27.09 12.31
C ALA A 123 -5.18 26.04 12.40
N ALA A 124 -6.37 26.45 12.85
CA ALA A 124 -7.54 25.58 12.92
C ALA A 124 -8.03 25.13 11.52
N SER A 125 -8.20 26.07 10.59
CA SER A 125 -8.61 25.76 9.20
C SER A 125 -7.58 24.94 8.44
N ALA A 126 -6.28 25.17 8.66
CA ALA A 126 -5.26 24.34 8.04
C ALA A 126 -5.28 22.90 8.59
N LEU A 127 -5.62 22.69 9.87
CA LEU A 127 -5.85 21.36 10.42
C LEU A 127 -7.03 20.65 9.73
N GLU A 128 -8.12 21.38 9.45
CA GLU A 128 -9.29 20.85 8.73
C GLU A 128 -8.92 20.41 7.31
N HIS A 129 -8.23 21.27 6.53
CA HIS A 129 -7.81 20.93 5.16
C HIS A 129 -6.66 19.91 5.09
N SER A 130 -5.84 19.78 6.13
CA SER A 130 -4.76 18.79 6.21
C SER A 130 -5.25 17.34 6.34
N ALA A 131 -6.52 17.14 6.70
CA ALA A 131 -7.13 15.82 6.84
C ALA A 131 -7.36 15.15 5.47
N ASP A 132 -7.37 15.92 4.39
CA ASP A 132 -7.79 15.48 3.05
C ASP A 132 -6.67 14.81 2.23
N ILE A 133 -5.39 14.99 2.60
CA ILE A 133 -4.28 14.33 1.92
C ILE A 133 -4.04 12.95 2.57
N PRO A 134 -4.40 11.83 1.90
CA PRO A 134 -4.22 10.51 2.47
C PRO A 134 -2.72 10.13 2.50
N PRO A 135 -2.29 9.30 3.47
CA PRO A 135 -0.96 8.71 3.43
C PRO A 135 -0.84 7.77 2.23
N THR A 136 0.38 7.63 1.70
CA THR A 136 0.69 6.68 0.62
C THR A 136 1.71 5.64 1.08
N LEU A 137 1.64 4.44 0.52
CA LEU A 137 2.60 3.38 0.73
C LEU A 137 3.37 3.11 -0.56
N ARG A 138 4.68 2.99 -0.39
CA ARG A 138 5.63 2.66 -1.45
C ARG A 138 6.31 1.35 -1.10
N LYS A 139 6.30 0.40 -2.03
CA LYS A 139 7.08 -0.83 -1.94
C LYS A 139 7.99 -0.92 -3.14
N ASP A 140 9.26 -1.24 -2.87
CA ASP A 140 10.30 -1.26 -3.88
C ASP A 140 10.11 -2.43 -4.85
N GLN A 141 10.65 -2.30 -6.06
CA GLN A 141 10.58 -3.36 -7.05
C GLN A 141 11.44 -4.55 -6.63
N GLY A 142 11.01 -5.77 -6.98
CA GLY A 142 11.71 -6.99 -6.60
C GLY A 142 11.58 -7.36 -5.12
N ALA A 143 10.81 -6.59 -4.34
CA ALA A 143 10.49 -6.97 -2.98
C ALA A 143 9.70 -8.30 -2.95
N GLU A 144 10.05 -9.16 -2.00
CA GLU A 144 9.34 -10.41 -1.78
C GLU A 144 7.90 -10.12 -1.30
N VAL A 145 6.99 -10.92 -1.84
CA VAL A 145 5.55 -10.85 -1.58
C VAL A 145 5.00 -12.26 -1.51
N SER A 146 4.02 -12.47 -0.64
CA SER A 146 3.30 -13.74 -0.56
C SER A 146 1.90 -13.60 -1.14
N ILE A 147 1.39 -14.74 -1.60
CA ILE A 147 0.02 -14.90 -2.08
C ILE A 147 -0.64 -15.88 -1.15
N PHE A 148 -1.73 -15.48 -0.50
CA PHE A 148 -2.55 -16.43 0.23
C PHE A 148 -3.62 -16.93 -0.73
N VAL A 149 -3.44 -18.15 -1.24
CA VAL A 149 -4.39 -18.78 -2.17
C VAL A 149 -5.66 -19.11 -1.40
N ALA A 150 -6.75 -18.40 -1.72
CA ALA A 150 -8.00 -18.44 -0.96
C ALA A 150 -9.05 -19.41 -1.53
N GLN A 151 -8.70 -20.13 -2.59
CA GLN A 151 -9.56 -21.09 -3.28
C GLN A 151 -8.71 -22.17 -3.94
N ASP A 152 -9.28 -23.36 -4.13
CA ASP A 152 -8.62 -24.41 -4.88
C ASP A 152 -8.47 -24.01 -6.35
N LEU A 153 -7.33 -24.34 -6.94
CA LEU A 153 -7.01 -24.04 -8.33
C LEU A 153 -7.00 -25.35 -9.12
N ASP A 154 -7.99 -25.54 -9.98
CA ASP A 154 -8.10 -26.73 -10.81
C ASP A 154 -7.37 -26.56 -12.14
N PHE A 155 -6.36 -27.41 -12.38
CA PHE A 155 -5.57 -27.45 -13.61
C PHE A 155 -5.84 -28.72 -14.45
N SER A 156 -6.78 -29.57 -14.05
CA SER A 156 -7.08 -30.84 -14.73
C SER A 156 -7.51 -30.65 -16.19
N GLY A 157 -8.11 -29.51 -16.52
CA GLY A 157 -8.49 -29.16 -17.90
C GLY A 157 -7.34 -28.70 -18.80
N VAL A 158 -6.13 -28.54 -18.26
CA VAL A 158 -4.98 -28.01 -19.02
C VAL A 158 -3.79 -28.96 -19.02
N TYR A 159 -3.51 -29.63 -17.89
CA TYR A 159 -2.44 -30.61 -17.81
C TYR A 159 -2.96 -32.03 -18.08
N GLY A 160 -2.23 -32.79 -18.90
CA GLY A 160 -2.43 -34.22 -19.09
C GLY A 160 -1.23 -35.00 -18.57
N LEU A 161 -1.47 -36.10 -17.86
CA LEU A 161 -0.41 -37.00 -17.43
C LEU A 161 -0.12 -38.00 -18.57
N GLY A 162 1.05 -37.89 -19.19
CA GLY A 162 1.55 -38.89 -20.13
C GLY A 162 2.27 -40.00 -19.38
N ALA A 163 1.93 -41.27 -19.66
CA ALA A 163 2.76 -42.39 -19.22
C ALA A 163 4.10 -42.33 -19.98
N SER A 164 5.21 -42.31 -19.22
CA SER A 164 6.57 -42.41 -19.76
C SER A 164 6.96 -43.86 -19.96
#